data_AF-A0A1H4BGC2-F1
#
_entry.id   AF-A0A1H4BGC2-F1
#
_cell.length_a   1.000
_cell.length_b   1.000
_cell.length_c   1.000
_cell.angle_alpha   90.00
_cell.angle_beta   90.00
_cell.angle_gamma   90.00
#
_symmetry.space_group_name_H-M   'P 1'
#
loop_
_entity.id
_entity.type
_entity.pdbx_description
1 polymer ?
#
loop_
_entity_poly.entity_id
_entity_poly.type
_entity_poly.pdbx_seq_one_letter_code
_entity_poly.pdbx_strand_id
1 'polypeptide(L)'
;MEDLTLKQYLEDGIRHLSQDIVKATVKNPQTSLAMARFAKGRRAAEARREAYQIQGTHVPPFLIASITSRCNLHCTGCYARAEGACVDGSEEQGMDAPLWNRIFEEARDLGCSFILLAGGEPFLRPDVLEAAATHPEILFPIFTNGTLLTDKALDFLKKHRNLIPILSVEGDATLTDTRRGAGMYQRLMNSMTTLHQQGLLYGTSVTVTRENQAVVTSRDFLDTLTERGCRVVFFVEYVPICKGTGGLAPTPADRTRLMAALHGLRDHYDDCIFIAFPGDEARSGGCLAAGRGFFHINPKGDAEPCPFSPYSDTNLRQASLLEALHSKLFTQLQSQGTLTQDHDGGCVLFAEENQVKALLEA
;
A
#
# COMPACT_ATOMS: atom_id res chain seq x y z
N MET A 1 19.73 -17.54 7.23
CA MET A 1 19.91 -16.12 7.59
C MET A 1 18.83 -15.82 8.62
N GLU A 2 19.17 -15.25 9.78
CA GLU A 2 18.24 -15.00 10.90
C GLU A 2 16.95 -14.32 10.41
N ASP A 3 15.79 -14.79 10.91
CA ASP A 3 14.45 -14.33 10.53
C ASP A 3 14.24 -12.84 10.91
N LEU A 4 14.53 -11.95 9.97
CA LEU A 4 14.24 -10.52 10.09
C LEU A 4 12.72 -10.28 10.11
N THR A 5 12.25 -9.53 11.10
CA THR A 5 10.85 -9.04 11.14
C THR A 5 10.54 -8.16 9.93
N LEU A 6 9.27 -8.05 9.51
CA LEU A 6 8.87 -7.15 8.40
C LEU A 6 9.37 -5.71 8.65
N LYS A 7 9.30 -5.24 9.90
CA LYS A 7 9.87 -3.95 10.32
C LYS A 7 11.36 -3.85 9.93
N GLN A 8 12.18 -4.82 10.34
CA GLN A 8 13.62 -4.81 10.07
C GLN A 8 13.93 -4.96 8.58
N TYR A 9 13.19 -5.81 7.86
CA TYR A 9 13.38 -5.97 6.42
C TYR A 9 13.05 -4.68 5.64
N LEU A 10 11.96 -3.98 6.01
CA LEU A 10 11.65 -2.66 5.44
C LEU A 10 12.74 -1.64 5.81
N GLU A 11 13.22 -1.64 7.05
CA GLU A 11 14.29 -0.74 7.50
C GLU A 11 15.59 -0.96 6.74
N ASP A 12 15.98 -2.22 6.55
CA ASP A 12 17.15 -2.62 5.80
C ASP A 12 16.98 -2.31 4.31
N GLY A 13 15.83 -2.62 3.72
CA GLY A 13 15.51 -2.28 2.34
C GLY A 13 15.55 -0.77 2.09
N ILE A 14 14.93 0.04 2.95
CA ILE A 14 14.99 1.50 2.86
C ILE A 14 16.43 1.99 3.03
N ARG A 15 17.21 1.39 3.93
CA ARG A 15 18.62 1.75 4.13
C ARG A 15 19.46 1.43 2.88
N HIS A 16 19.30 0.24 2.28
CA HIS A 16 20.01 -0.16 1.08
C HIS A 16 19.61 0.69 -0.12
N LEU A 17 18.29 0.89 -0.36
CA LEU A 17 17.80 1.82 -1.36
C LEU A 17 18.37 3.22 -1.13
N SER A 18 18.36 3.72 0.11
CA SER A 18 18.93 5.02 0.44
C SER A 18 20.44 5.08 0.19
N GLN A 19 21.19 4.01 0.49
CA GLN A 19 22.63 3.94 0.25
C GLN A 19 22.97 3.89 -1.24
N ASP A 20 22.20 3.16 -2.04
CA ASP A 20 22.41 3.08 -3.49
C ASP A 20 21.91 4.34 -4.21
N ILE A 21 20.85 4.97 -3.71
CA ILE A 21 20.44 6.33 -4.10
C ILE A 21 21.54 7.33 -3.70
N VAL A 22 22.18 7.14 -2.54
CA VAL A 22 23.30 7.98 -2.09
C VAL A 22 24.55 7.76 -2.97
N LYS A 23 24.85 6.54 -3.42
CA LYS A 23 25.89 6.29 -4.44
C LYS A 23 25.49 6.88 -5.80
N ALA A 24 24.21 6.86 -6.14
CA ALA A 24 23.64 7.51 -7.31
C ALA A 24 23.52 9.04 -7.20
N THR A 25 23.94 9.65 -6.07
CA THR A 25 23.87 11.11 -5.80
C THR A 25 24.60 11.96 -6.83
N VAL A 26 25.57 11.40 -7.55
CA VAL A 26 26.22 12.10 -8.68
C VAL A 26 25.23 12.31 -9.85
N LYS A 27 24.24 11.42 -10.01
CA LYS A 27 23.33 11.40 -11.17
C LYS A 27 21.93 11.97 -10.88
N ASN A 28 21.47 12.04 -9.62
CA ASN A 28 20.15 12.59 -9.30
C ASN A 28 20.07 13.27 -7.91
N PRO A 29 20.56 14.52 -7.78
CA PRO A 29 20.64 15.22 -6.49
C PRO A 29 19.28 15.53 -5.86
N GLN A 30 18.22 15.70 -6.66
CA GLN A 30 16.88 15.98 -6.16
C GLN A 30 16.30 14.77 -5.41
N THR A 31 16.44 13.59 -5.99
CA THR A 31 16.00 12.34 -5.36
C THR A 31 16.80 12.06 -4.08
N SER A 32 18.13 12.25 -4.10
CA SER A 32 18.96 12.06 -2.90
C SER A 32 18.58 13.01 -1.76
N LEU A 33 18.31 14.29 -2.06
CA LEU A 33 17.87 15.25 -1.06
C LEU A 33 16.50 14.86 -0.47
N ALA A 34 15.56 14.41 -1.29
CA ALA A 34 14.26 13.96 -0.83
C ALA A 34 14.37 12.74 0.09
N MET A 35 15.18 11.73 -0.28
CA MET A 35 15.40 10.56 0.55
C MET A 35 16.11 10.89 1.87
N ALA A 36 17.05 11.84 1.86
CA ALA A 36 17.69 12.31 3.08
C ALA A 36 16.70 13.02 4.02
N ARG A 37 15.80 13.86 3.49
CA ARG A 37 14.71 14.48 4.26
C ARG A 37 13.78 13.43 4.85
N PHE A 38 13.37 12.45 4.04
CA PHE A 38 12.55 11.34 4.51
C PHE A 38 13.26 10.54 5.61
N ALA A 39 14.53 10.18 5.45
CA ALA A 39 15.28 9.43 6.46
C ALA A 39 15.36 10.17 7.80
N LYS A 40 15.53 11.50 7.77
CA LYS A 40 15.46 12.35 8.97
C LYS A 40 14.05 12.38 9.57
N GLY A 41 13.03 12.54 8.73
CA GLY A 41 11.62 12.51 9.12
C GLY A 41 11.23 11.21 9.81
N ARG A 42 11.64 10.07 9.25
CA ARG A 42 11.41 8.72 9.80
C ARG A 42 11.99 8.55 11.20
N ARG A 43 13.20 9.03 11.46
CA ARG A 43 13.81 8.97 12.81
C ARG A 43 13.01 9.80 13.83
N ALA A 44 12.57 10.99 13.44
CA ALA A 44 11.72 11.81 14.30
C ALA A 44 10.35 11.15 14.55
N ALA A 45 9.76 10.56 13.51
CA ALA A 45 8.52 9.82 13.61
C ALA A 45 8.64 8.58 14.53
N GLU A 46 9.75 7.85 14.46
CA GLU A 46 10.04 6.74 15.37
C GLU A 46 10.11 7.19 16.84
N ALA A 47 10.84 8.28 17.11
CA ALA A 47 10.90 8.85 18.46
C ALA A 47 9.52 9.29 18.98
N ARG A 48 8.64 9.83 18.11
CA ARG A 48 7.26 10.18 18.47
C ARG A 48 6.45 8.93 18.82
N ARG A 49 6.52 7.88 17.99
CA ARG A 49 5.82 6.61 18.26
C ARG A 49 6.29 5.97 19.57
N GLU A 50 7.59 6.00 19.86
CA GLU A 50 8.14 5.54 21.15
C GLU A 50 7.58 6.35 22.33
N ALA A 51 7.47 7.67 22.20
CA ALA A 51 6.89 8.53 23.23
C ALA A 51 5.39 8.23 23.48
N TYR A 52 4.61 7.95 22.43
CA TYR A 52 3.23 7.49 22.57
C TYR A 52 3.15 6.08 23.19
N GLN A 53 4.05 5.18 22.80
CA GLN A 53 4.12 3.83 23.33
C GLN A 53 4.39 3.83 24.85
N ILE A 54 5.25 4.72 25.35
CA ILE A 54 5.50 4.92 26.79
C ILE A 54 4.23 5.39 27.53
N GLN A 55 3.38 6.16 26.86
CA GLN A 55 2.09 6.63 27.39
C GLN A 55 0.97 5.59 27.26
N GLY A 56 1.27 4.39 26.74
CA GLY A 56 0.31 3.30 26.57
C GLY A 56 -0.48 3.36 25.26
N THR A 57 -0.15 4.27 24.34
CA THR A 57 -0.79 4.35 23.02
C THR A 57 0.13 3.78 21.96
N HIS A 58 -0.31 2.70 21.30
CA HIS A 58 0.39 2.20 20.14
C HIS A 58 0.01 3.02 18.89
N VAL A 59 1.02 3.50 18.15
CA VAL A 59 0.82 4.21 16.89
C VAL A 59 1.45 3.42 15.74
N PRO A 60 0.69 3.06 14.69
CA PRO A 60 1.24 2.37 13.54
C PRO A 60 2.15 3.30 12.72
N PRO A 61 3.25 2.80 12.13
CA PRO A 61 4.09 3.59 11.23
C PRO A 61 3.45 3.83 9.85
N PHE A 62 2.37 3.08 9.52
CA PHE A 62 1.77 2.98 8.20
C PHE A 62 0.26 3.25 8.25
N LEU A 63 -0.26 3.94 7.23
CA LEU A 63 -1.69 4.14 6.99
C LEU A 63 -2.03 3.81 5.54
N ILE A 64 -3.25 3.36 5.29
CA ILE A 64 -3.82 3.24 3.95
C ILE A 64 -4.93 4.28 3.81
N ALA A 65 -4.83 5.16 2.82
CA ALA A 65 -5.82 6.20 2.55
C ALA A 65 -6.39 6.00 1.14
N SER A 66 -7.64 5.54 1.05
CA SER A 66 -8.39 5.54 -0.20
C SER A 66 -8.95 6.94 -0.42
N ILE A 67 -8.29 7.74 -1.27
CA ILE A 67 -8.58 9.17 -1.41
C ILE A 67 -9.76 9.50 -2.33
N THR A 68 -10.21 8.51 -3.09
CA THR A 68 -11.40 8.60 -3.94
C THR A 68 -11.95 7.22 -4.27
N SER A 69 -13.25 7.14 -4.48
CA SER A 69 -13.99 5.99 -5.00
C SER A 69 -13.92 5.95 -6.53
N ARG A 70 -13.54 7.06 -7.19
CA ARG A 70 -13.62 7.16 -8.65
C ARG A 70 -12.50 6.38 -9.33
N CYS A 71 -12.82 5.56 -10.33
CA CYS A 71 -11.83 4.90 -11.16
C CYS A 71 -12.21 4.95 -12.63
N ASN A 72 -11.23 5.12 -13.51
CA ASN A 72 -11.42 5.12 -14.96
C ASN A 72 -11.23 3.73 -15.60
N LEU A 73 -11.08 2.67 -14.81
CA LEU A 73 -11.00 1.27 -15.26
C LEU A 73 -12.01 0.38 -14.53
N HIS A 74 -12.30 -0.77 -15.14
CA HIS A 74 -13.24 -1.78 -14.65
C HIS A 74 -12.55 -3.14 -14.55
N CYS A 75 -11.48 -3.22 -13.76
CA CYS A 75 -10.65 -4.42 -13.70
C CYS A 75 -11.45 -5.66 -13.25
N THR A 76 -11.23 -6.79 -13.89
CA THR A 76 -11.83 -8.08 -13.51
C THR A 76 -11.34 -8.49 -12.12
N GLY A 77 -12.28 -8.75 -11.20
CA GLY A 77 -11.94 -9.09 -9.83
C GLY A 77 -11.54 -7.90 -8.95
N CYS A 78 -11.88 -6.65 -9.33
CA CYS A 78 -11.65 -5.49 -8.48
C CYS A 78 -12.51 -5.53 -7.21
N TYR A 79 -11.87 -5.66 -6.05
CA TYR A 79 -12.54 -5.74 -4.75
C TYR A 79 -13.37 -4.48 -4.46
N ALA A 80 -12.78 -3.30 -4.64
CA ALA A 80 -13.44 -2.02 -4.33
C ALA A 80 -14.71 -1.82 -5.17
N ARG A 81 -14.71 -2.27 -6.42
CA ARG A 81 -15.90 -2.20 -7.28
C ARG A 81 -16.96 -3.23 -6.89
N ALA A 82 -16.54 -4.42 -6.47
CA ALA A 82 -17.46 -5.46 -6.01
C ALA A 82 -18.21 -5.06 -4.72
N GLU A 83 -17.56 -4.29 -3.85
CA GLU A 83 -18.14 -3.78 -2.59
C GLU A 83 -18.89 -2.44 -2.75
N GLY A 84 -18.95 -1.88 -3.96
CA GLY A 84 -19.56 -0.57 -4.21
C GLY A 84 -18.74 0.62 -3.70
N ALA A 85 -17.50 0.39 -3.26
CA ALA A 85 -16.53 1.42 -2.88
C ALA A 85 -15.81 2.05 -4.10
N CYS A 86 -16.11 1.60 -5.32
CA CYS A 86 -15.58 2.17 -6.56
C CYS A 86 -16.68 2.51 -7.58
N VAL A 87 -16.63 3.72 -8.13
CA VAL A 87 -17.65 4.30 -9.03
C VAL A 87 -17.02 4.98 -10.25
N ASP A 88 -17.81 5.19 -11.31
CA ASP A 88 -17.34 5.86 -12.54
C ASP A 88 -17.59 7.38 -12.50
N GLY A 89 -18.58 7.83 -11.71
CA GLY A 89 -19.15 9.17 -11.74
C GLY A 89 -18.72 10.10 -10.60
N SER A 90 -19.61 10.99 -10.19
CA SER A 90 -19.37 11.92 -9.08
C SER A 90 -19.24 11.19 -7.74
N GLU A 91 -18.35 11.70 -6.90
CA GLU A 91 -18.16 11.26 -5.53
C GLU A 91 -18.77 12.29 -4.59
N GLU A 92 -20.07 12.15 -4.29
CA GLU A 92 -20.83 13.15 -3.54
C GLU A 92 -20.43 13.26 -2.07
N GLN A 93 -19.89 12.18 -1.48
CA GLN A 93 -19.53 12.10 -0.06
C GLN A 93 -18.00 12.08 0.18
N GLY A 94 -17.19 12.38 -0.83
CA GLY A 94 -15.74 12.40 -0.70
C GLY A 94 -15.25 13.51 0.23
N MET A 95 -14.17 13.24 0.98
CA MET A 95 -13.46 14.29 1.72
C MET A 95 -12.75 15.24 0.75
N ASP A 96 -12.75 16.52 1.09
CA ASP A 96 -12.01 17.54 0.35
C ASP A 96 -10.51 17.51 0.70
N ALA A 97 -9.70 18.19 -0.11
CA ALA A 97 -8.26 18.22 0.08
C ALA A 97 -7.82 18.84 1.43
N PRO A 98 -8.44 19.92 1.95
CA PRO A 98 -8.12 20.43 3.28
C PRO A 98 -8.29 19.40 4.39
N LEU A 99 -9.37 18.61 4.34
CA LEU A 99 -9.61 17.57 5.35
C LEU A 99 -8.58 16.43 5.25
N TRP A 100 -8.22 16.01 4.04
CA TRP A 100 -7.11 15.07 3.82
C TRP A 100 -5.77 15.62 4.30
N ASN A 101 -5.49 16.91 4.06
CA ASN A 101 -4.26 17.54 4.54
C ASN A 101 -4.17 17.50 6.07
N ARG A 102 -5.27 17.82 6.77
CA ARG A 102 -5.32 17.71 8.24
C ARG A 102 -5.03 16.27 8.70
N ILE A 103 -5.58 15.26 8.03
CA ILE A 103 -5.30 13.85 8.35
C ILE A 103 -3.81 13.52 8.17
N PHE A 104 -3.17 14.03 7.10
CA PHE A 104 -1.74 13.83 6.88
C PHE A 104 -0.87 14.56 7.92
N GLU A 105 -1.29 15.74 8.36
CA GLU A 105 -0.66 16.47 9.47
C GLU A 105 -0.77 15.70 10.80
N GLU A 106 -1.97 15.23 11.15
CA GLU A 106 -2.20 14.41 12.34
C GLU A 106 -1.37 13.12 12.28
N ALA A 107 -1.33 12.46 11.12
CA ALA A 107 -0.52 11.26 10.91
C ALA A 107 0.98 11.54 11.13
N ARG A 108 1.52 12.64 10.57
CA ARG A 108 2.91 13.07 10.80
C ARG A 108 3.19 13.27 12.28
N ASP A 109 2.28 13.93 13.00
CA ASP A 109 2.46 14.34 14.39
C ASP A 109 2.35 13.15 15.36
N LEU A 110 1.53 12.14 15.03
CA LEU A 110 1.54 10.86 15.72
C LEU A 110 2.80 10.03 15.43
N GLY A 111 3.48 10.32 14.32
CA GLY A 111 4.68 9.61 13.90
C GLY A 111 4.41 8.53 12.85
N CYS A 112 3.37 8.64 12.04
CA CYS A 112 3.28 7.86 10.79
C CYS A 112 4.40 8.32 9.84
N SER A 113 5.00 7.39 9.12
CA SER A 113 6.08 7.68 8.16
C SER A 113 5.72 7.28 6.72
N PHE A 114 4.68 6.47 6.57
CA PHE A 114 4.21 5.96 5.29
C PHE A 114 2.69 6.05 5.21
N ILE A 115 2.18 6.62 4.13
CA ILE A 115 0.74 6.67 3.86
C ILE A 115 0.52 6.21 2.43
N LEU A 116 0.01 4.99 2.25
CA LEU A 116 -0.31 4.47 0.92
C LEU A 116 -1.59 5.15 0.42
N LEU A 117 -1.47 5.91 -0.67
CA LEU A 117 -2.59 6.52 -1.35
C LEU A 117 -3.18 5.51 -2.34
N ALA A 118 -4.39 5.06 -2.02
CA ALA A 118 -5.20 4.15 -2.80
C ALA A 118 -6.50 4.84 -3.23
N GLY A 119 -7.44 4.04 -3.72
CA GLY A 119 -8.79 4.45 -4.06
C GLY A 119 -9.31 3.60 -5.21
N GLY A 120 -10.26 4.15 -5.96
CA GLY A 120 -10.33 3.85 -7.38
C GLY A 120 -8.99 4.20 -8.06
N GLU A 121 -8.84 5.40 -8.61
CA GLU A 121 -7.59 5.88 -9.20
C GLU A 121 -7.14 7.21 -8.55
N PRO A 122 -6.08 7.21 -7.73
CA PRO A 122 -5.61 8.40 -7.02
C PRO A 122 -5.27 9.61 -7.90
N PHE A 123 -4.78 9.39 -9.13
CA PHE A 123 -4.45 10.49 -10.04
C PHE A 123 -5.69 11.27 -10.54
N LEU A 124 -6.91 10.85 -10.20
CA LEU A 124 -8.14 11.64 -10.35
C LEU A 124 -8.34 12.70 -9.26
N ARG A 125 -7.48 12.74 -8.23
CA ARG A 125 -7.49 13.70 -7.11
C ARG A 125 -6.18 14.49 -7.01
N PRO A 126 -5.83 15.30 -8.03
CA PRO A 126 -4.60 16.10 -7.97
C PRO A 126 -4.57 17.05 -6.76
N ASP A 127 -5.73 17.51 -6.29
CA ASP A 127 -5.89 18.33 -5.09
C ASP A 127 -5.38 17.64 -3.81
N VAL A 128 -5.66 16.33 -3.66
CA VAL A 128 -5.20 15.55 -2.50
C VAL A 128 -3.73 15.15 -2.67
N LEU A 129 -3.27 14.89 -3.90
CA LEU A 129 -1.84 14.66 -4.15
C LEU A 129 -1.01 15.91 -3.86
N GLU A 130 -1.53 17.11 -4.16
CA GLU A 130 -0.93 18.39 -3.79
C GLU A 130 -0.85 18.57 -2.27
N ALA A 131 -1.90 18.17 -1.53
CA ALA A 131 -1.85 18.15 -0.06
C ALA A 131 -0.76 17.20 0.47
N ALA A 132 -0.72 15.95 -0.02
CA ALA A 132 0.29 14.96 0.37
C ALA A 132 1.73 15.44 0.07
N ALA A 133 1.92 16.14 -1.05
CA ALA A 133 3.20 16.72 -1.45
C ALA A 133 3.76 17.77 -0.47
N THR A 134 2.92 18.34 0.42
CA THR A 134 3.36 19.30 1.44
C THR A 134 4.01 18.65 2.66
N HIS A 135 4.00 17.32 2.76
CA HIS A 135 4.57 16.52 3.86
C HIS A 135 5.81 15.71 3.39
N PRO A 136 6.95 16.35 3.05
CA PRO A 136 8.13 15.67 2.51
C PRO A 136 8.82 14.67 3.47
N GLU A 137 8.44 14.66 4.75
CA GLU A 137 8.86 13.72 5.78
C GLU A 137 8.08 12.40 5.78
N ILE A 138 6.95 12.34 5.08
CA ILE A 138 6.15 11.13 4.88
C ILE A 138 6.35 10.66 3.44
N LEU A 139 6.56 9.36 3.24
CA LEU A 139 6.45 8.76 1.91
C LEU A 139 5.01 8.38 1.61
N PHE A 140 4.58 8.72 0.40
CA PHE A 140 3.28 8.38 -0.14
C PHE A 140 3.43 7.47 -1.35
N PRO A 141 3.46 6.14 -1.17
CA PRO A 141 3.26 5.20 -2.26
C PRO A 141 1.86 5.41 -2.85
N ILE A 142 1.76 5.68 -4.15
CA ILE A 142 0.49 5.92 -4.85
C ILE A 142 0.18 4.70 -5.71
N PHE A 143 -0.77 3.88 -5.29
CA PHE A 143 -1.21 2.74 -6.09
C PHE A 143 -2.02 3.26 -7.28
N THR A 144 -1.50 3.09 -8.50
CA THR A 144 -2.09 3.64 -9.71
C THR A 144 -2.16 2.60 -10.82
N ASN A 145 -3.23 2.68 -11.63
CA ASN A 145 -3.37 1.93 -12.87
C ASN A 145 -2.48 2.47 -14.01
N GLY A 146 -1.76 3.58 -13.79
CA GLY A 146 -0.79 4.15 -14.72
C GLY A 146 -1.39 4.94 -15.89
N THR A 147 -2.72 4.95 -16.05
CA THR A 147 -3.35 5.60 -17.21
C THR A 147 -3.22 7.13 -17.18
N LEU A 148 -3.10 7.73 -16.00
CA LEU A 148 -3.05 9.18 -15.81
C LEU A 148 -1.64 9.73 -15.56
N LEU A 149 -0.59 8.92 -15.80
CA LEU A 149 0.82 9.35 -15.77
C LEU A 149 1.18 10.18 -17.02
N THR A 150 0.50 11.32 -17.17
CA THR A 150 0.75 12.33 -18.19
C THR A 150 2.03 13.13 -17.89
N ASP A 151 2.54 13.89 -18.86
CA ASP A 151 3.70 14.76 -18.64
C ASP A 151 3.51 15.74 -17.46
N LYS A 152 2.29 16.27 -17.28
CA LYS A 152 1.95 17.12 -16.13
C LYS A 152 2.08 16.35 -14.81
N ALA A 153 1.60 15.11 -14.75
CA ALA A 153 1.73 14.27 -13.56
C ALA A 153 3.20 13.92 -13.28
N LEU A 154 3.97 13.61 -14.32
CA LEU A 154 5.40 13.32 -14.20
C LEU A 154 6.20 14.53 -13.71
N ASP A 155 5.93 15.73 -14.23
CA ASP A 155 6.57 16.95 -13.78
C ASP A 155 6.19 17.32 -12.34
N PHE A 156 4.97 17.00 -11.92
CA PHE A 156 4.55 17.11 -10.53
C PHE A 156 5.34 16.15 -9.62
N LEU A 157 5.45 14.87 -9.99
CA LEU A 157 6.24 13.88 -9.23
C LEU A 157 7.73 14.22 -9.18
N LYS A 158 8.30 14.83 -10.22
CA LYS A 158 9.70 15.33 -10.21
C LYS A 158 9.93 16.37 -9.12
N LYS A 159 8.95 17.24 -8.88
CA LYS A 159 9.01 18.28 -7.84
C LYS A 159 8.76 17.70 -6.45
N HIS A 160 7.93 16.66 -6.35
CA HIS A 160 7.45 16.09 -5.09
C HIS A 160 7.85 14.61 -4.97
N ARG A 161 9.14 14.38 -4.73
CA ARG A 161 9.78 13.05 -4.69
C ARG A 161 9.38 12.17 -3.49
N ASN A 162 8.60 12.70 -2.56
CA ASN A 162 7.98 11.92 -1.49
C ASN A 162 6.73 11.15 -1.98
N LEU A 163 6.21 11.49 -3.16
CA LEU A 163 5.16 10.75 -3.86
C LEU A 163 5.79 9.72 -4.79
N ILE A 164 5.50 8.43 -4.55
CA ILE A 164 6.13 7.31 -5.28
C ILE A 164 5.04 6.52 -6.02
N PRO A 165 4.93 6.59 -7.35
CA PRO A 165 3.96 5.81 -8.08
C PRO A 165 4.26 4.30 -7.97
N ILE A 166 3.23 3.52 -7.67
CA ILE A 166 3.25 2.07 -7.61
C ILE A 166 2.32 1.54 -8.71
N LEU A 167 2.91 1.07 -9.80
CA LEU A 167 2.19 0.67 -11.01
C LEU A 167 1.63 -0.74 -10.89
N SER A 168 0.33 -0.84 -11.12
CA SER A 168 -0.43 -2.06 -10.90
C SER A 168 -0.39 -2.96 -12.17
N VAL A 169 0.32 -4.10 -12.11
CA VAL A 169 0.63 -5.02 -13.23
C VAL A 169 0.49 -6.48 -12.80
N GLU A 170 0.08 -7.41 -13.68
CA GLU A 170 -0.38 -8.75 -13.26
C GLU A 170 0.47 -9.91 -13.80
N GLY A 171 1.64 -9.59 -14.35
CA GLY A 171 2.51 -10.53 -15.05
C GLY A 171 2.74 -10.08 -16.49
N ASP A 172 2.65 -11.02 -17.42
CA ASP A 172 2.80 -10.75 -18.85
C ASP A 172 1.64 -9.93 -19.45
N ALA A 173 1.72 -9.71 -20.77
CA ALA A 173 0.71 -8.97 -21.52
C ALA A 173 -0.68 -9.60 -21.44
N THR A 174 -0.76 -10.93 -21.56
CA THR A 174 -2.02 -11.66 -21.53
C THR A 174 -2.70 -11.51 -20.17
N LEU A 175 -1.96 -11.78 -19.08
CA LEU A 175 -2.47 -11.70 -17.71
C LEU A 175 -2.90 -10.28 -17.34
N THR A 176 -2.05 -9.30 -17.67
CA THR A 176 -2.32 -7.89 -17.37
C THR A 176 -3.52 -7.36 -18.15
N ASP A 177 -3.57 -7.58 -19.46
CA ASP A 177 -4.67 -7.08 -20.30
C ASP A 177 -6.00 -7.79 -20.00
N THR A 178 -5.97 -9.09 -19.72
CA THR A 178 -7.19 -9.84 -19.31
C THR A 178 -7.83 -9.25 -18.07
N ARG A 179 -7.01 -8.84 -17.09
CA ARG A 179 -7.52 -8.30 -15.83
C ARG A 179 -7.82 -6.81 -15.90
N ARG A 180 -6.99 -6.02 -16.60
CA ARG A 180 -7.02 -4.55 -16.51
C ARG A 180 -7.57 -3.86 -17.75
N GLY A 181 -7.79 -4.59 -18.83
CA GLY A 181 -8.24 -4.08 -20.12
C GLY A 181 -7.16 -4.13 -21.19
N ALA A 182 -7.57 -4.28 -22.45
CA ALA A 182 -6.68 -4.42 -23.59
C ALA A 182 -5.69 -3.25 -23.73
N GLY A 183 -4.42 -3.56 -23.99
CA GLY A 183 -3.34 -2.59 -24.19
C GLY A 183 -2.75 -2.01 -22.90
N MET A 184 -3.22 -2.43 -21.72
CA MET A 184 -2.73 -1.92 -20.45
C MET A 184 -1.29 -2.31 -20.17
N TYR A 185 -0.89 -3.53 -20.51
CA TYR A 185 0.49 -3.98 -20.35
C TYR A 185 1.48 -3.08 -21.08
N GLN A 186 1.25 -2.82 -22.37
CA GLN A 186 2.14 -1.97 -23.15
C GLN A 186 2.18 -0.54 -22.60
N ARG A 187 1.03 -0.02 -22.16
CA ARG A 187 0.97 1.31 -21.52
C ARG A 187 1.81 1.35 -20.25
N LEU A 188 1.69 0.36 -19.38
CA LEU A 188 2.45 0.25 -18.14
C LEU A 188 3.96 0.15 -18.42
N MET A 189 4.38 -0.68 -19.37
CA MET A 189 5.79 -0.80 -19.77
C MET A 189 6.36 0.52 -20.31
N ASN A 190 5.57 1.28 -21.07
CA ASN A 190 5.96 2.61 -21.54
C ASN A 190 6.08 3.60 -20.36
N SER A 191 5.12 3.61 -19.44
CA SER A 191 5.17 4.46 -18.24
C SER A 191 6.40 4.15 -17.38
N MET A 192 6.72 2.88 -17.17
CA MET A 192 7.92 2.43 -16.44
C MET A 192 9.20 2.94 -17.11
N THR A 193 9.30 2.81 -18.43
CA THR A 193 10.43 3.32 -19.21
C THR A 193 10.58 4.83 -19.06
N THR A 194 9.49 5.58 -19.14
CA THR A 194 9.51 7.05 -18.97
C THR A 194 9.91 7.45 -17.55
N LEU A 195 9.36 6.79 -16.52
CA LEU A 195 9.72 7.04 -15.12
C LEU A 195 11.22 6.82 -14.88
N HIS A 196 11.77 5.74 -15.44
CA HIS A 196 13.19 5.44 -15.36
C HIS A 196 14.07 6.47 -16.05
N GLN A 197 13.74 6.82 -17.29
CA GLN A 197 14.47 7.85 -18.06
C GLN A 197 14.47 9.21 -17.35
N GLN A 198 13.40 9.52 -16.60
CA GLN A 198 13.28 10.74 -15.80
C GLN A 198 13.88 10.62 -14.39
N GLY A 199 14.46 9.46 -14.05
CA GLY A 199 15.06 9.18 -12.74
C GLY A 199 14.06 9.28 -11.59
N LEU A 200 12.78 8.95 -11.82
CA LEU A 200 11.74 8.90 -10.80
C LEU A 200 11.78 7.52 -10.12
N LEU A 201 11.75 7.52 -8.78
CA LEU A 201 11.53 6.30 -8.01
C LEU A 201 10.10 5.84 -8.22
N TYR A 202 9.93 4.56 -8.50
CA TYR A 202 8.63 3.94 -8.64
C TYR A 202 8.74 2.46 -8.26
N GLY A 203 7.58 1.86 -7.98
CA GLY A 203 7.44 0.44 -7.75
C GLY A 203 6.32 -0.16 -8.59
N THR A 204 6.10 -1.45 -8.43
CA THR A 204 4.94 -2.14 -8.96
C THR A 204 4.15 -2.82 -7.86
N SER A 205 2.89 -3.10 -8.16
CA SER A 205 2.03 -3.93 -7.33
C SER A 205 1.36 -4.97 -8.20
N VAL A 206 1.37 -6.22 -7.73
CA VAL A 206 0.79 -7.38 -8.39
C VAL A 206 -0.30 -7.93 -7.50
N THR A 207 -1.47 -8.22 -8.08
CA THR A 207 -2.45 -9.04 -7.38
C THR A 207 -2.14 -10.51 -7.64
N VAL A 208 -1.61 -11.21 -6.63
CA VAL A 208 -1.22 -12.61 -6.74
C VAL A 208 -2.46 -13.50 -6.72
N THR A 209 -2.66 -14.22 -7.82
CA THR A 209 -3.66 -15.26 -7.97
C THR A 209 -2.96 -16.61 -8.13
N ARG A 210 -3.73 -17.70 -8.01
CA ARG A 210 -3.24 -19.05 -8.34
C ARG A 210 -2.75 -19.17 -9.79
N GLU A 211 -3.29 -18.36 -10.68
CA GLU A 211 -3.01 -18.42 -12.11
C GLU A 211 -1.74 -17.66 -12.48
N ASN A 212 -1.45 -16.53 -11.83
CA ASN A 212 -0.30 -15.70 -12.18
C ASN A 212 0.93 -15.89 -11.29
N GLN A 213 0.81 -16.55 -10.13
CA GLN A 213 1.89 -16.62 -9.13
C GLN A 213 3.22 -17.09 -9.72
N ALA A 214 3.20 -18.12 -10.58
CA ALA A 214 4.41 -18.65 -11.20
C ALA A 214 5.09 -17.64 -12.13
N VAL A 215 4.31 -16.82 -12.85
CA VAL A 215 4.82 -15.78 -13.75
C VAL A 215 5.38 -14.61 -12.96
N VAL A 216 4.61 -14.11 -11.99
CA VAL A 216 4.95 -12.87 -11.26
C VAL A 216 6.11 -13.06 -10.26
N THR A 217 6.44 -14.30 -9.93
CA THR A 217 7.63 -14.66 -9.13
C THR A 217 8.79 -15.17 -9.98
N SER A 218 8.64 -15.23 -11.31
CA SER A 218 9.72 -15.65 -12.21
C SER A 218 10.82 -14.58 -12.31
N ARG A 219 12.05 -15.03 -12.56
CA ARG A 219 13.18 -14.11 -12.81
C ARG A 219 12.93 -13.26 -14.05
N ASP A 220 12.51 -13.87 -15.16
CA ASP A 220 12.24 -13.15 -16.42
C ASP A 220 11.31 -11.93 -16.22
N PHE A 221 10.23 -12.10 -15.44
CA PHE A 221 9.32 -11.00 -15.13
C PHE A 221 9.99 -9.93 -14.25
N LEU A 222 10.71 -10.32 -13.20
CA LEU A 222 11.32 -9.38 -12.26
C LEU A 222 12.55 -8.68 -12.83
N ASP A 223 13.35 -9.35 -13.64
CA ASP A 223 14.43 -8.77 -14.45
C ASP A 223 13.85 -7.69 -15.37
N THR A 224 12.75 -8.00 -16.07
CA THR A 224 12.04 -7.03 -16.92
C THR A 224 11.65 -5.75 -16.17
N LEU A 225 11.21 -5.88 -14.91
CA LEU A 225 10.84 -4.74 -14.06
C LEU A 225 12.07 -3.97 -13.55
N THR A 226 13.07 -4.68 -13.02
CA THR A 226 14.25 -4.10 -12.37
C THR A 226 15.18 -3.41 -13.38
N GLU A 227 15.35 -3.98 -14.58
CA GLU A 227 16.05 -3.38 -15.72
C GLU A 227 15.38 -2.07 -16.18
N ARG A 228 14.05 -1.98 -16.04
CA ARG A 228 13.29 -0.74 -16.27
C ARG A 228 13.31 0.19 -15.07
N GLY A 229 14.12 -0.06 -14.05
CA GLY A 229 14.26 0.85 -12.92
C GLY A 229 13.24 0.67 -11.79
N CYS A 230 12.43 -0.39 -11.80
CA CYS A 230 11.57 -0.71 -10.67
C CYS A 230 12.43 -1.06 -9.44
N ARG A 231 12.09 -0.53 -8.26
CA ARG A 231 12.87 -0.74 -7.03
C ARG A 231 12.07 -1.30 -5.86
N VAL A 232 10.75 -1.43 -6.04
CA VAL A 232 9.85 -2.03 -5.05
C VAL A 232 8.77 -2.79 -5.78
N VAL A 233 8.51 -4.03 -5.37
CA VAL A 233 7.40 -4.83 -5.87
C VAL A 233 6.54 -5.31 -4.70
N PHE A 234 5.27 -4.94 -4.74
CA PHE A 234 4.25 -5.41 -3.81
C PHE A 234 3.54 -6.63 -4.38
N PHE A 235 3.46 -7.71 -3.61
CA PHE A 235 2.70 -8.92 -3.89
C PHE A 235 1.48 -8.94 -2.98
N VAL A 236 0.33 -8.53 -3.50
CA VAL A 236 -0.93 -8.49 -2.75
C VAL A 236 -1.74 -9.72 -3.13
N GLU A 237 -2.04 -10.63 -2.19
CA GLU A 237 -2.87 -11.80 -2.51
C GLU A 237 -4.28 -11.37 -2.94
N TYR A 238 -4.82 -12.13 -3.88
CA TYR A 238 -6.19 -11.98 -4.30
C TYR A 238 -7.17 -12.39 -3.19
N VAL A 239 -7.99 -11.43 -2.73
CA VAL A 239 -9.13 -11.69 -1.86
C VAL A 239 -10.38 -11.91 -2.72
N PRO A 240 -11.06 -13.07 -2.62
CA PRO A 240 -12.14 -13.44 -3.53
C PRO A 240 -13.49 -12.80 -3.14
N ILE A 241 -13.54 -11.46 -3.14
CA ILE A 241 -14.76 -10.71 -2.82
C ILE A 241 -15.81 -10.84 -3.93
N CYS A 242 -15.37 -10.96 -5.18
CA CYS A 242 -16.25 -11.17 -6.30
C CYS A 242 -16.85 -12.59 -6.26
N LYS A 243 -18.16 -12.71 -6.31
CA LYS A 243 -18.85 -14.02 -6.37
C LYS A 243 -18.32 -14.86 -7.54
N GLY A 244 -18.04 -16.14 -7.29
CA GLY A 244 -17.54 -17.08 -8.29
C GLY A 244 -16.03 -17.02 -8.57
N THR A 245 -15.29 -16.13 -7.90
CA THR A 245 -13.83 -15.98 -8.12
C THR A 245 -12.95 -16.71 -7.09
N GLY A 246 -13.56 -17.49 -6.20
CA GLY A 246 -12.84 -18.22 -5.13
C GLY A 246 -11.69 -19.10 -5.64
N GLY A 247 -11.80 -19.63 -6.86
CA GLY A 247 -10.76 -20.43 -7.49
C GLY A 247 -9.46 -19.67 -7.81
N LEU A 248 -9.47 -18.34 -7.84
CA LEU A 248 -8.31 -17.49 -8.08
C LEU A 248 -7.49 -17.21 -6.82
N ALA A 249 -8.10 -17.31 -5.64
CA ALA A 249 -7.45 -17.00 -4.38
C ALA A 249 -6.35 -18.04 -4.06
N PRO A 250 -5.14 -17.64 -3.64
CA PRO A 250 -4.08 -18.58 -3.27
C PRO A 250 -4.54 -19.59 -2.21
N THR A 251 -4.18 -20.87 -2.40
CA THR A 251 -4.31 -21.91 -1.36
C THR A 251 -3.16 -21.85 -0.35
N PRO A 252 -3.22 -22.54 0.80
CA PRO A 252 -2.10 -22.59 1.74
C PRO A 252 -0.79 -23.10 1.10
N ALA A 253 -0.88 -24.05 0.17
CA ALA A 253 0.26 -24.55 -0.60
C ALA A 253 0.82 -23.49 -1.57
N ASP A 254 -0.06 -22.69 -2.20
CA ASP A 254 0.34 -21.55 -3.04
C ASP A 254 1.08 -20.50 -2.20
N ARG A 255 0.60 -20.17 -1.01
CA ARG A 255 1.26 -19.23 -0.09
C ARG A 255 2.64 -19.69 0.35
N THR A 256 2.76 -20.96 0.68
CA THR A 256 4.07 -21.57 1.01
C THR A 256 5.06 -21.41 -0.15
N ARG A 257 4.60 -21.67 -1.39
CA ARG A 257 5.41 -21.45 -2.60
C ARG A 257 5.76 -19.97 -2.81
N LEU A 258 4.83 -19.05 -2.55
CA LEU A 258 5.05 -17.62 -2.70
C LEU A 258 6.14 -17.15 -1.74
N MET A 259 6.04 -17.51 -0.46
CA MET A 259 7.04 -17.14 0.54
C MET A 259 8.41 -17.73 0.23
N ALA A 260 8.48 -19.00 -0.20
CA ALA A 260 9.74 -19.62 -0.62
C ALA A 260 10.36 -18.91 -1.83
N ALA A 261 9.55 -18.53 -2.83
CA ALA A 261 10.02 -17.75 -3.96
C ALA A 261 10.53 -16.37 -3.53
N LEU A 262 9.78 -15.66 -2.70
CA LEU A 262 10.17 -14.34 -2.20
C LEU A 262 11.47 -14.36 -1.40
N HIS A 263 11.74 -15.41 -0.61
CA HIS A 263 13.05 -15.56 0.02
C HIS A 263 14.18 -15.66 -1.01
N GLY A 264 14.03 -16.52 -2.02
CA GLY A 264 15.02 -16.63 -3.08
C GLY A 264 15.22 -15.33 -3.88
N LEU A 265 14.15 -14.54 -4.06
CA LEU A 265 14.23 -13.22 -4.70
C LEU A 265 14.95 -12.20 -3.81
N ARG A 266 14.64 -12.17 -2.51
CA ARG A 266 15.29 -11.27 -1.55
C ARG A 266 16.79 -11.55 -1.41
N ASP A 267 17.20 -12.81 -1.57
CA ASP A 267 18.62 -13.19 -1.58
C ASP A 267 19.31 -12.88 -2.92
N HIS A 268 18.56 -12.69 -4.00
CA HIS A 268 19.10 -12.49 -5.34
C HIS A 268 19.20 -11.02 -5.77
N TYR A 269 18.23 -10.19 -5.40
CA TYR A 269 18.20 -8.78 -5.76
C TYR A 269 18.52 -7.90 -4.55
N ASP A 270 19.70 -7.29 -4.57
CA ASP A 270 20.13 -6.36 -3.53
C ASP A 270 19.53 -4.95 -3.70
N ASP A 271 19.11 -4.60 -4.93
CA ASP A 271 18.65 -3.25 -5.29
C ASP A 271 17.11 -3.14 -5.45
N CYS A 272 16.34 -4.19 -5.13
CA CYS A 272 14.88 -4.19 -5.23
C CYS A 272 14.23 -4.78 -3.97
N ILE A 273 13.23 -4.08 -3.43
CA ILE A 273 12.49 -4.55 -2.24
C ILE A 273 11.24 -5.32 -2.69
N PHE A 274 11.11 -6.56 -2.22
CA PHE A 274 9.89 -7.37 -2.39
C PHE A 274 9.09 -7.44 -1.10
N ILE A 275 7.80 -7.07 -1.13
CA ILE A 275 6.90 -7.04 0.04
C ILE A 275 5.64 -7.84 -0.28
N ALA A 276 5.15 -8.69 0.63
CA ALA A 276 3.96 -9.50 0.41
C ALA A 276 2.89 -9.38 1.50
N PHE A 277 1.63 -9.30 1.06
CA PHE A 277 0.44 -9.09 1.89
C PHE A 277 -0.72 -10.01 1.49
N PRO A 278 -1.32 -10.80 2.39
CA PRO A 278 -0.74 -11.29 3.64
C PRO A 278 0.48 -12.19 3.36
N GLY A 279 1.36 -12.33 4.34
CA GLY A 279 2.60 -13.10 4.19
C GLY A 279 3.65 -12.63 5.18
N ASP A 280 4.19 -11.43 4.94
CA ASP A 280 5.17 -10.84 5.86
C ASP A 280 4.54 -10.45 7.22
N GLU A 281 3.21 -10.30 7.27
CA GLU A 281 2.43 -10.04 8.50
C GLU A 281 2.41 -11.23 9.47
N ALA A 282 2.44 -12.47 8.97
CA ALA A 282 2.40 -13.68 9.82
C ALA A 282 3.59 -13.69 10.80
N ARG A 283 4.73 -13.11 10.39
CA ARG A 283 5.93 -12.95 11.22
C ARG A 283 5.81 -11.87 12.29
N SER A 284 4.77 -11.05 12.24
CA SER A 284 4.49 -9.96 13.18
C SER A 284 3.38 -10.33 14.19
N GLY A 285 3.05 -11.63 14.31
CA GLY A 285 2.02 -12.13 15.24
C GLY A 285 0.60 -11.99 14.70
N GLY A 286 0.39 -12.23 13.41
CA GLY A 286 -0.92 -12.23 12.75
C GLY A 286 -1.25 -10.93 12.01
N CYS A 287 -2.54 -10.68 11.78
CA CYS A 287 -3.05 -9.57 10.98
C CYS A 287 -2.67 -8.21 11.56
N LEU A 288 -2.09 -7.33 10.74
CA LEU A 288 -1.63 -5.98 11.16
C LEU A 288 -2.72 -4.89 11.10
N ALA A 289 -3.95 -5.26 10.76
CA ALA A 289 -5.10 -4.37 10.67
C ALA A 289 -5.49 -3.74 12.03
N ALA A 290 -6.50 -2.87 11.99
CA ALA A 290 -7.11 -2.24 13.16
C ALA A 290 -6.11 -1.47 14.04
N GLY A 291 -5.09 -0.85 13.44
CA GLY A 291 -4.11 -0.03 14.13
C GLY A 291 -2.92 -0.78 14.73
N ARG A 292 -2.85 -2.12 14.64
CA ARG A 292 -1.68 -2.90 15.11
C ARG A 292 -0.40 -2.63 14.31
N GLY A 293 -0.56 -2.41 13.01
CA GLY A 293 0.52 -2.02 12.11
C GLY A 293 0.05 -1.03 11.05
N PHE A 294 -1.25 -1.05 10.73
CA PHE A 294 -1.94 -0.04 9.93
C PHE A 294 -3.44 -0.04 10.18
N PHE A 295 -4.11 0.99 9.66
CA PHE A 295 -5.55 0.98 9.43
C PHE A 295 -5.87 1.73 8.14
N HIS A 296 -7.12 1.62 7.69
CA HIS A 296 -7.61 2.19 6.44
C HIS A 296 -8.51 3.40 6.70
N ILE A 297 -8.42 4.41 5.83
CA ILE A 297 -9.34 5.55 5.80
C ILE A 297 -9.98 5.57 4.42
N ASN A 298 -11.30 5.43 4.38
CA ASN A 298 -12.04 5.44 3.12
C ASN A 298 -12.29 6.88 2.61
N PRO A 299 -12.80 7.07 1.38
CA PRO A 299 -13.02 8.41 0.82
C PRO A 299 -14.02 9.27 1.59
N LYS A 300 -14.90 8.67 2.38
CA LYS A 300 -15.92 9.34 3.19
C LYS A 300 -15.40 9.79 4.56
N GLY A 301 -14.21 9.32 4.94
CA GLY A 301 -13.55 9.62 6.21
C GLY A 301 -13.73 8.53 7.28
N ASP A 302 -14.34 7.39 6.96
CA ASP A 302 -14.49 6.31 7.94
C ASP A 302 -13.12 5.66 8.20
N ALA A 303 -12.78 5.50 9.48
CA ALA A 303 -11.61 4.75 9.92
C ALA A 303 -11.96 3.25 10.03
N GLU A 304 -11.43 2.45 9.12
CA GLU A 304 -11.73 1.04 8.96
C GLU A 304 -10.50 0.19 9.34
N PRO A 305 -10.68 -1.03 9.88
CA PRO A 305 -9.56 -1.90 10.22
C PRO A 305 -8.63 -2.19 9.03
N CYS A 306 -9.20 -2.40 7.85
CA CYS A 306 -8.51 -2.84 6.63
C CYS A 306 -9.40 -2.54 5.41
N PRO A 307 -8.87 -2.33 4.19
CA PRO A 307 -9.71 -2.13 3.00
C PRO A 307 -10.65 -3.30 2.67
N PHE A 308 -10.37 -4.49 3.19
CA PHE A 308 -11.21 -5.70 3.01
C PHE A 308 -12.17 -5.94 4.19
N SER A 309 -12.23 -5.01 5.14
CA SER A 309 -13.17 -5.01 6.26
C SER A 309 -13.71 -3.59 6.42
N PRO A 310 -14.60 -3.14 5.50
CA PRO A 310 -15.04 -1.75 5.40
C PRO A 310 -16.12 -1.42 6.44
N TYR A 311 -15.77 -1.65 7.71
CA TYR A 311 -16.62 -1.43 8.88
C TYR A 311 -15.96 -0.39 9.77
N SER A 312 -16.76 0.56 10.26
CA SER A 312 -16.26 1.66 11.07
C SER A 312 -17.30 2.12 12.08
N ASP A 313 -16.80 2.52 13.24
CA ASP A 313 -17.52 3.23 14.30
C ASP A 313 -17.04 4.68 14.47
N THR A 314 -16.07 5.12 13.65
CA THR A 314 -15.40 6.43 13.78
C THR A 314 -15.19 7.09 12.43
N ASN A 315 -15.61 8.35 12.30
CA ASN A 315 -15.43 9.13 11.08
C ASN A 315 -14.54 10.36 11.34
N LEU A 316 -13.46 10.48 10.56
CA LEU A 316 -12.46 11.53 10.68
C LEU A 316 -12.99 12.91 10.27
N ARG A 317 -14.18 13.07 9.70
CA ARG A 317 -14.78 14.42 9.56
C ARG A 317 -15.02 15.10 10.90
N GLN A 318 -15.17 14.31 11.97
CA GLN A 318 -15.50 14.79 13.30
C GLN A 318 -14.46 14.37 14.35
N ALA A 319 -13.78 13.24 14.14
CA ALA A 319 -12.73 12.74 15.01
C ALA A 319 -11.32 13.10 14.51
N SER A 320 -10.38 13.13 15.42
CA SER A 320 -8.94 13.09 15.16
C SER A 320 -8.47 11.66 14.88
N LEU A 321 -7.30 11.55 14.24
CA LEU A 321 -6.64 10.29 13.97
C LEU A 321 -6.31 9.51 15.24
N LEU A 322 -5.99 10.21 16.33
CA LEU A 322 -5.71 9.61 17.64
C LEU A 322 -6.98 9.01 18.27
N GLU A 323 -8.12 9.68 18.13
CA GLU A 323 -9.40 9.14 18.59
C GLU A 323 -9.79 7.89 17.78
N ALA A 324 -9.55 7.89 16.47
CA ALA A 324 -9.77 6.71 15.64
C ALA A 324 -8.91 5.50 16.04
N LEU A 325 -7.65 5.71 16.45
CA LEU A 325 -6.80 4.64 16.98
C LEU A 325 -7.35 4.01 18.26
N HIS A 326 -8.12 4.78 19.04
CA HIS A 326 -8.78 4.34 20.26
C HIS A 326 -10.26 4.02 20.05
N SER A 327 -10.70 3.80 18.81
CA SER A 327 -12.10 3.46 18.56
C SER A 327 -12.50 2.16 19.26
N LYS A 328 -13.79 2.01 19.52
CA LYS A 328 -14.34 0.83 20.19
C LYS A 328 -14.07 -0.41 19.34
N LEU A 329 -14.32 -0.32 18.05
CA LEU A 329 -14.08 -1.40 17.10
C LEU A 329 -12.61 -1.84 17.10
N PHE A 330 -11.67 -0.89 17.00
CA PHE A 330 -10.24 -1.23 16.96
C PHE A 330 -9.79 -1.86 18.29
N THR A 331 -10.21 -1.30 19.41
CA THR A 331 -9.90 -1.81 20.74
C THR A 331 -10.46 -3.22 20.96
N GLN A 332 -11.68 -3.50 20.50
CA GLN A 332 -12.29 -4.82 20.60
C GLN A 332 -11.60 -5.84 19.69
N LEU A 333 -11.29 -5.49 18.44
CA LEU A 333 -10.57 -6.37 17.51
C LEU A 333 -9.17 -6.74 18.03
N GLN A 334 -8.48 -5.80 18.67
CA GLN A 334 -7.17 -6.04 19.27
C GLN A 334 -7.25 -6.89 20.54
N SER A 335 -8.28 -6.71 21.38
CA SER A 335 -8.40 -7.39 22.68
C SER A 335 -8.99 -8.81 22.61
N GLN A 336 -9.85 -9.10 21.62
CA GLN A 336 -10.51 -10.40 21.49
C GLN A 336 -9.64 -11.49 20.83
N GLY A 337 -8.41 -11.15 20.43
CA GLY A 337 -7.47 -12.10 19.83
C GLY A 337 -7.82 -12.54 18.40
N THR A 338 -8.91 -12.03 17.79
CA THR A 338 -9.29 -12.32 16.39
C THR A 338 -8.14 -12.03 15.43
N LEU A 339 -7.40 -10.95 15.65
CA LEU A 339 -6.26 -10.56 14.80
C LEU A 339 -5.01 -11.44 14.98
N THR A 340 -4.96 -12.24 16.05
CA THR A 340 -3.81 -13.07 16.44
C THR A 340 -4.07 -14.57 16.26
N GLN A 341 -5.25 -14.97 15.76
CA GLN A 341 -5.53 -16.38 15.48
C GLN A 341 -4.67 -16.87 14.31
N ASP A 342 -4.13 -18.09 14.45
CA ASP A 342 -3.47 -18.78 13.34
C ASP A 342 -4.48 -19.00 12.22
N HIS A 343 -4.18 -18.46 11.06
CA HIS A 343 -4.97 -18.66 9.85
C HIS A 343 -4.02 -19.14 8.75
N ASP A 344 -4.49 -20.03 7.88
CA ASP A 344 -3.70 -20.64 6.78
C ASP A 344 -3.41 -19.65 5.61
N GLY A 345 -3.22 -18.37 5.96
CA GLY A 345 -3.14 -17.21 5.08
C GLY A 345 -4.50 -16.76 4.54
N GLY A 346 -4.52 -15.65 3.80
CA GLY A 346 -5.74 -14.94 3.42
C GLY A 346 -6.16 -13.88 4.45
N CYS A 347 -7.19 -13.10 4.12
CA CYS A 347 -7.63 -11.98 4.97
C CYS A 347 -8.49 -12.48 6.15
N VAL A 348 -7.97 -12.41 7.38
CA VAL A 348 -8.66 -12.82 8.63
C VAL A 348 -10.00 -12.10 8.79
N LEU A 349 -9.98 -10.78 8.68
CA LEU A 349 -11.16 -9.95 8.90
C LEU A 349 -12.25 -10.16 7.84
N PHE A 350 -11.86 -10.60 6.64
CA PHE A 350 -12.81 -10.98 5.60
C PHE A 350 -13.48 -12.32 5.92
N ALA A 351 -12.74 -13.28 6.46
CA ALA A 351 -13.30 -14.57 6.89
C ALA A 351 -14.24 -14.41 8.09
N GLU A 352 -13.92 -13.51 9.02
CA GLU A 352 -14.65 -13.26 10.27
C GLU A 352 -15.64 -12.09 10.18
N GLU A 353 -16.19 -11.80 9.00
CA GLU A 353 -17.04 -10.63 8.74
C GLU A 353 -18.22 -10.50 9.72
N ASN A 354 -18.89 -11.62 10.04
CA ASN A 354 -20.01 -11.62 10.98
C ASN A 354 -19.60 -11.24 12.40
N GLN A 355 -18.39 -11.65 12.81
CA GLN A 355 -17.85 -11.27 14.12
C GLN A 355 -17.57 -9.76 14.13
N VAL A 356 -16.94 -9.23 13.09
CA VAL A 356 -16.64 -7.78 12.97
C VAL A 356 -17.93 -6.95 13.06
N LYS A 357 -19.00 -7.37 12.38
CA LYS A 357 -20.31 -6.70 12.46
C LYS A 357 -20.90 -6.72 13.86
N ALA A 358 -20.82 -7.86 14.56
CA ALA A 358 -21.34 -7.97 15.91
C ALA A 358 -20.65 -7.00 16.90
N LEU A 359 -19.36 -6.67 16.67
CA LEU A 359 -18.61 -5.71 17.47
C LEU A 359 -19.05 -4.25 17.26
N LEU A 360 -19.71 -3.93 16.15
CA LEU A 360 -20.29 -2.61 15.93
C LEU A 360 -21.59 -2.41 16.72
N GLU A 361 -22.31 -3.49 17.01
CA GLU A 361 -23.64 -3.46 17.64
C GLU A 361 -23.57 -3.63 19.17
N ALA A 362 -22.56 -4.35 19.67
CA ALA A 362 -22.21 -4.48 21.08
C ALA A 362 -21.53 -3.20 21.57
#